data_AF-A0A517YFI1-F1
#
_entry.id   AF-A0A517YFI1-F1
#
_cell.length_a   1.000
_cell.length_b   1.000
_cell.length_c   1.000
_cell.angle_alpha   90.00
_cell.angle_beta   90.00
_cell.angle_gamma   90.00
#
_symmetry.space_group_name_H-M   'P 1'
#
loop_
_entity.id
_entity.type
_entity.pdbx_description
1 polymer ?
#
loop_
_entity_poly.entity_id
_entity_poly.type
_entity_poly.pdbx_seq_one_letter_code
_entity_poly.pdbx_strand_id
1 'polypeptide(L)'
;MKLRIGLHGDRRTAKNTRGRPFCGLGAFVGMGATLRAHVYTAANLDEITIDSHKKMDGARLAKQFEVDMCMVNGGRYWLMDEQDVQGGDVVNFDGVNLLYGGEMTGAEMTAQMQTPYAPNLIYRNTNWVWHAGKPVHLLREPNGTVWVMQEYTKDVDPSLTLENLHQVGSKLKGLPKGWTFETKVLTKELSLNTSRCDGWAAILRDELHCTYQGCGYGKDTSANYVP
;
A
#
# COMPACT_ATOMS: atom_id res chain seq x y z
N MET A 1 1.43 22.65 -13.08
CA MET A 1 2.62 22.52 -12.20
C MET A 1 3.21 21.15 -12.46
N LYS A 2 4.52 21.01 -12.71
CA LYS A 2 5.09 19.67 -12.95
C LYS A 2 5.32 18.95 -11.61
N LEU A 3 4.88 17.71 -11.54
CA LEU A 3 5.12 16.83 -10.41
C LEU A 3 6.62 16.52 -10.31
N ARG A 4 7.21 16.83 -9.16
CA ARG A 4 8.58 16.42 -8.84
C ARG A 4 8.54 15.01 -8.27
N ILE A 5 9.48 14.19 -8.74
CA ILE A 5 9.67 12.81 -8.30
C ILE A 5 11.07 12.66 -7.73
N GLY A 6 11.19 11.84 -6.70
CA GLY A 6 12.47 11.61 -6.02
C GLY A 6 12.22 11.23 -4.58
N LEU A 7 12.93 10.22 -4.10
CA LEU A 7 13.00 9.92 -2.68
C LEU A 7 14.14 10.76 -2.10
N HIS A 8 13.81 11.79 -1.33
CA HIS A 8 14.76 12.75 -0.80
C HIS A 8 14.29 13.37 0.52
N GLY A 9 15.22 14.03 1.22
CA GLY A 9 14.96 14.62 2.52
C GLY A 9 14.91 13.60 3.66
N ASP A 10 14.43 14.06 4.81
CA ASP A 10 14.48 13.31 6.06
C ASP A 10 13.42 12.20 6.10
N ARG A 11 13.78 11.11 6.80
CA ARG A 11 12.84 10.04 7.12
C ARG A 11 11.80 10.55 8.10
N ARG A 12 10.52 10.30 7.78
CA ARG A 12 9.39 10.60 8.65
C ARG A 12 9.01 9.33 9.39
N THR A 13 8.96 9.39 10.71
CA THR A 13 8.51 8.27 11.54
C THR A 13 7.20 8.60 12.23
N ALA A 14 6.24 7.67 12.24
CA ALA A 14 5.04 7.76 13.05
C ALA A 14 4.79 6.45 13.80
N LYS A 15 4.16 6.58 14.97
CA LYS A 15 3.76 5.47 15.83
C LYS A 15 2.26 5.48 16.06
N ASN A 16 1.71 4.36 16.51
CA ASN A 16 0.28 4.17 16.72
C ASN A 16 -0.51 4.44 15.43
N THR A 17 -0.03 3.89 14.32
CA THR A 17 -0.62 4.11 12.97
C THR A 17 -1.76 3.14 12.66
N ARG A 18 -1.88 2.04 13.40
CA ARG A 18 -2.95 1.06 13.20
C ARG A 18 -4.32 1.71 13.35
N GLY A 19 -5.19 1.51 12.35
CA GLY A 19 -6.52 2.10 12.28
C GLY A 19 -6.55 3.57 11.86
N ARG A 20 -5.40 4.21 11.60
CA ARG A 20 -5.40 5.58 11.06
C ARG A 20 -5.86 5.58 9.60
N PRO A 21 -6.64 6.60 9.20
CA PRO A 21 -7.08 6.73 7.81
C PRO A 21 -5.91 7.01 6.87
N PHE A 22 -6.07 6.56 5.63
CA PHE A 22 -5.08 6.67 4.56
C PHE A 22 -5.77 6.85 3.20
N CYS A 23 -5.14 7.62 2.31
CA CYS A 23 -5.41 7.62 0.88
C CYS A 23 -4.13 7.94 0.09
N GLY A 24 -4.18 7.78 -1.23
CA GLY A 24 -3.07 8.10 -2.12
C GLY A 24 -3.54 8.22 -3.57
N LEU A 25 -2.60 8.44 -4.50
CA LEU A 25 -2.87 8.33 -5.92
C LEU A 25 -1.65 7.81 -6.69
N GLY A 26 -1.90 7.23 -7.86
CA GLY A 26 -0.89 7.06 -8.92
C GLY A 26 -1.07 8.11 -9.99
N ALA A 27 -0.06 8.95 -10.23
CA ALA A 27 0.00 9.87 -11.36
C ALA A 27 0.80 9.23 -12.50
N PHE A 28 0.18 9.05 -13.66
CA PHE A 28 0.73 8.29 -14.77
C PHE A 28 1.41 9.21 -15.78
N VAL A 29 2.65 8.88 -16.14
CA VAL A 29 3.44 9.63 -17.12
C VAL A 29 4.12 8.65 -18.07
N GLY A 30 4.05 8.94 -19.37
CA GLY A 30 4.74 8.19 -20.41
C GLY A 30 3.78 7.42 -21.31
N MET A 31 4.27 6.42 -22.05
CA MET A 31 3.43 5.70 -23.02
C MET A 31 3.86 4.25 -23.21
N GLY A 32 2.89 3.38 -23.49
CA GLY A 32 3.14 1.96 -23.74
C GLY A 32 4.02 1.32 -22.66
N ALA A 33 5.12 0.70 -23.08
CA ALA A 33 6.05 0.02 -22.16
C ALA A 33 6.84 0.96 -21.24
N THR A 34 6.90 2.27 -21.53
CA THR A 34 7.59 3.26 -20.68
C THR A 34 6.66 3.98 -19.73
N LEU A 35 5.35 3.66 -19.74
CA LEU A 35 4.38 4.25 -18.83
C LEU A 35 4.78 3.96 -17.37
N ARG A 36 4.88 5.00 -16.55
CA ARG A 36 5.18 4.93 -15.12
C ARG A 36 4.01 5.46 -14.32
N ALA A 37 3.78 4.88 -13.14
CA ALA A 37 2.88 5.42 -12.13
C ALA A 37 3.71 5.96 -10.97
N HIS A 38 3.73 7.27 -10.80
CA HIS A 38 4.32 7.95 -9.64
C HIS A 38 3.33 7.90 -8.49
N VAL A 39 3.71 7.24 -7.40
CA VAL A 39 2.85 6.98 -6.26
C VAL A 39 2.97 8.11 -5.26
N TYR A 40 1.86 8.76 -4.97
CA TYR A 40 1.72 9.77 -3.91
C TYR A 40 0.91 9.18 -2.76
N THR A 41 1.41 9.35 -1.54
CA THR A 41 0.90 8.70 -0.33
C THR A 41 0.69 9.71 0.78
N ALA A 42 -0.35 9.50 1.60
CA ALA A 42 -0.56 10.27 2.81
C ALA A 42 0.16 9.69 4.05
N ALA A 43 1.04 8.69 3.85
CA ALA A 43 1.79 8.08 4.95
C ALA A 43 2.55 9.14 5.77
N ASN A 44 2.40 9.11 7.09
CA ASN A 44 3.02 10.08 8.01
C ASN A 44 2.73 11.57 7.71
N LEU A 45 1.58 11.87 7.08
CA LEU A 45 1.03 13.22 6.99
C LEU A 45 -0.17 13.37 7.93
N ASP A 46 -0.25 14.52 8.56
CA ASP A 46 -1.40 14.90 9.37
C ASP A 46 -2.57 15.33 8.46
N GLU A 47 -3.78 15.40 9.00
CA GLU A 47 -5.00 15.92 8.34
C GLU A 47 -5.65 15.02 7.26
N ILE A 48 -5.48 13.70 7.38
CA ILE A 48 -6.19 12.73 6.53
C ILE A 48 -7.42 12.18 7.25
N THR A 49 -8.55 12.15 6.55
CA THR A 49 -9.77 11.42 6.97
C THR A 49 -10.07 10.35 5.95
N ILE A 50 -11.00 9.44 6.29
CA ILE A 50 -11.42 8.38 5.36
C ILE A 50 -12.02 8.95 4.06
N ASP A 51 -12.56 10.17 4.11
CA ASP A 51 -13.20 10.86 3.00
C ASP A 51 -12.26 11.81 2.25
N SER A 52 -11.00 12.00 2.68
CA SER A 52 -10.07 12.90 1.99
C SER A 52 -9.93 12.57 0.50
N HIS A 53 -9.94 11.28 0.14
CA HIS A 53 -9.86 10.84 -1.26
C HIS A 53 -10.98 11.41 -2.15
N LYS A 54 -12.17 11.70 -1.60
CA LYS A 54 -13.33 12.22 -2.35
C LYS A 54 -13.12 13.65 -2.87
N LYS A 55 -12.14 14.38 -2.31
CA LYS A 55 -11.78 15.72 -2.79
C LYS A 55 -10.98 15.67 -4.10
N MET A 56 -10.27 14.57 -4.35
CA MET A 56 -9.38 14.41 -5.49
C MET A 56 -10.15 13.91 -6.71
N ASP A 57 -10.32 14.77 -7.72
CA ASP A 57 -10.88 14.38 -9.02
C ASP A 57 -9.75 13.96 -9.96
N GLY A 58 -9.64 12.66 -10.24
CA GLY A 58 -8.54 12.13 -11.07
C GLY A 58 -8.46 12.74 -12.47
N ALA A 59 -9.60 13.02 -13.12
CA ALA A 59 -9.63 13.57 -14.47
C ALA A 59 -9.19 15.04 -14.50
N ARG A 60 -9.61 15.82 -13.49
CA ARG A 60 -9.18 17.21 -13.34
C ARG A 60 -7.71 17.29 -12.92
N LEU A 61 -7.27 16.45 -11.99
CA LEU A 61 -5.87 16.41 -11.55
C LEU A 61 -4.93 16.03 -12.71
N ALA A 62 -5.32 15.08 -13.56
CA ALA A 62 -4.56 14.72 -14.76
C ALA A 62 -4.30 15.95 -15.65
N LYS A 63 -5.35 16.75 -15.92
CA LYS A 63 -5.23 18.00 -16.68
C LYS A 63 -4.37 19.05 -15.97
N GLN A 64 -4.56 19.22 -14.65
CA GLN A 64 -3.84 20.22 -13.85
C GLN A 64 -2.32 19.98 -13.79
N PHE A 65 -1.94 18.70 -13.67
CA PHE A 65 -0.54 18.29 -13.55
C PHE A 65 0.09 17.90 -14.89
N GLU A 66 -0.68 17.96 -15.98
CA GLU A 66 -0.24 17.60 -17.35
C GLU A 66 0.30 16.17 -17.41
N VAL A 67 -0.44 15.24 -16.78
CA VAL A 67 -0.15 13.80 -16.74
C VAL A 67 -1.26 13.02 -17.43
N ASP A 68 -0.98 11.80 -17.89
CA ASP A 68 -1.91 11.01 -18.70
C ASP A 68 -3.16 10.59 -17.91
N MET A 69 -2.97 10.29 -16.63
CA MET A 69 -4.05 9.83 -15.74
C MET A 69 -3.65 10.01 -14.27
N CYS A 70 -4.63 10.28 -13.42
CA CYS A 70 -4.49 10.13 -11.97
C CYS A 70 -5.48 9.07 -11.47
N MET A 71 -4.96 7.95 -10.94
CA MET A 71 -5.77 6.93 -10.27
C MET A 71 -5.76 7.17 -8.77
N VAL A 72 -6.89 7.63 -8.24
CA VAL A 72 -7.06 7.89 -6.81
C VAL A 72 -7.35 6.59 -6.08
N ASN A 73 -6.61 6.35 -5.00
CA ASN A 73 -6.85 5.22 -4.12
C ASN A 73 -7.94 5.59 -3.11
N GLY A 74 -8.99 4.76 -3.02
CA GLY A 74 -10.13 4.95 -2.12
C GLY A 74 -9.73 5.04 -0.64
N GLY A 75 -10.68 5.37 0.23
CA GLY A 75 -10.44 5.52 1.67
C GLY A 75 -10.00 4.20 2.32
N ARG A 76 -8.87 4.22 3.03
CA ARG A 76 -8.27 3.02 3.66
C ARG A 76 -7.86 3.27 5.10
N TYR A 77 -7.46 2.19 5.75
CA TYR A 77 -6.94 2.20 7.11
C TYR A 77 -5.66 1.39 7.19
N TRP A 78 -4.64 1.95 7.82
CA TRP A 78 -3.36 1.28 8.05
C TRP A 78 -3.44 0.17 9.09
N LEU A 79 -2.59 -0.85 8.96
CA LEU A 79 -2.52 -1.98 9.89
C LEU A 79 -1.17 -2.19 10.59
N MET A 80 -0.11 -1.53 10.13
CA MET A 80 1.15 -1.47 10.85
C MET A 80 1.03 -0.56 12.07
N ASP A 81 1.83 -0.86 13.09
CA ASP A 81 1.85 -0.12 14.36
C ASP A 81 2.80 1.10 14.29
N GLU A 82 3.87 1.00 13.50
CA GLU A 82 4.76 2.12 13.16
C GLU A 82 5.06 2.18 11.66
N GLN A 83 5.31 3.41 11.20
CA GLN A 83 5.67 3.74 9.83
C GLN A 83 6.94 4.56 9.83
N ASP A 84 7.92 4.14 9.05
CA ASP A 84 9.11 4.92 8.76
C ASP A 84 9.26 5.06 7.24
N VAL A 85 9.17 6.28 6.74
CA VAL A 85 9.06 6.58 5.31
C VAL A 85 10.06 7.67 4.94
N GLN A 86 10.95 7.38 3.98
CA GLN A 86 11.62 8.42 3.23
C GLN A 86 10.82 8.69 1.96
N GLY A 87 10.13 9.82 1.94
CA GLY A 87 9.37 10.28 0.78
C GLY A 87 10.14 11.25 -0.10
N GLY A 88 9.40 12.04 -0.87
CA GLY A 88 9.88 13.23 -1.55
C GLY A 88 9.03 14.46 -1.23
N ASP A 89 8.83 15.29 -2.24
CA ASP A 89 8.04 16.52 -2.12
C ASP A 89 6.58 16.24 -1.76
N VAL A 90 6.02 17.10 -0.90
CA VAL A 90 4.59 17.14 -0.61
C VAL A 90 3.90 18.00 -1.66
N VAL A 91 2.85 17.45 -2.26
CA VAL A 91 2.04 18.10 -3.29
C VAL A 91 0.59 18.15 -2.83
N ASN A 92 -0.07 19.27 -3.07
CA ASN A 92 -1.49 19.43 -2.78
C ASN A 92 -2.33 18.96 -3.98
N PHE A 93 -3.15 17.94 -3.75
CA PHE A 93 -4.14 17.42 -4.69
C PHE A 93 -5.52 17.80 -4.13
N ASP A 94 -6.05 18.94 -4.57
CA ASP A 94 -7.41 19.39 -4.24
C ASP A 94 -7.69 19.56 -2.74
N GLY A 95 -6.73 20.15 -2.02
CA GLY A 95 -6.83 20.31 -0.57
C GLY A 95 -6.44 19.05 0.21
N VAL A 96 -5.86 18.05 -0.44
CA VAL A 96 -5.25 16.87 0.20
C VAL A 96 -3.75 16.90 -0.05
N ASN A 97 -2.95 17.00 1.01
CA ASN A 97 -1.50 16.95 0.91
C ASN A 97 -1.04 15.48 0.84
N LEU A 98 -0.26 15.13 -0.17
CA LEU A 98 0.34 13.81 -0.36
C LEU A 98 1.82 13.95 -0.70
N LEU A 99 2.66 13.07 -0.19
CA LEU A 99 4.09 13.05 -0.49
C LEU A 99 4.41 12.02 -1.58
N TYR A 100 5.43 12.27 -2.39
CA TYR A 100 5.93 11.24 -3.32
C TYR A 100 6.47 10.04 -2.54
N GLY A 101 5.81 8.89 -2.66
CA GLY A 101 6.10 7.68 -1.89
C GLY A 101 6.82 6.57 -2.65
N GLY A 102 6.98 6.72 -3.97
CA GLY A 102 7.60 5.70 -4.80
C GLY A 102 7.05 5.65 -6.23
N GLU A 103 7.35 4.56 -6.92
CA GLU A 103 6.91 4.36 -8.30
C GLU A 103 6.73 2.89 -8.67
N MET A 104 5.89 2.67 -9.69
CA MET A 104 5.62 1.38 -10.32
C MET A 104 5.63 1.58 -11.84
N THR A 105 5.71 0.48 -12.62
CA THR A 105 5.28 0.60 -14.02
C THR A 105 3.77 0.86 -14.08
N GLY A 106 3.31 1.47 -15.18
CA GLY A 106 1.88 1.70 -15.40
C GLY A 106 1.11 0.38 -15.42
N ALA A 107 1.68 -0.67 -16.04
CA ALA A 107 1.09 -2.00 -16.09
C ALA A 107 0.91 -2.60 -14.69
N GLU A 108 1.91 -2.50 -13.81
CA GLU A 108 1.83 -3.00 -12.44
C GLU A 108 0.80 -2.24 -11.60
N MET A 109 0.73 -0.91 -11.71
CA MET A 109 -0.30 -0.13 -11.01
C MET A 109 -1.71 -0.49 -11.51
N THR A 110 -1.91 -0.65 -12.82
CA THR A 110 -3.20 -1.08 -13.37
C THR A 110 -3.57 -2.49 -12.90
N ALA A 111 -2.63 -3.44 -12.95
CA ALA A 111 -2.85 -4.80 -12.48
C ALA A 111 -3.15 -4.84 -10.97
N GLN A 112 -2.44 -4.07 -10.15
CA GLN A 112 -2.73 -3.94 -8.71
C GLN A 112 -4.18 -3.52 -8.45
N MET A 113 -4.73 -2.62 -9.27
CA MET A 113 -6.09 -2.08 -9.10
C MET A 113 -7.19 -2.98 -9.68
N GLN A 114 -6.87 -3.84 -10.65
CA GLN A 114 -7.87 -4.55 -11.45
C GLN A 114 -7.79 -6.08 -11.36
N THR A 115 -6.67 -6.64 -10.91
CA THR A 115 -6.42 -8.08 -10.90
C THR A 115 -6.09 -8.54 -9.47
N PRO A 116 -7.08 -9.03 -8.72
CA PRO A 116 -6.85 -9.60 -7.40
C PRO A 116 -5.78 -10.69 -7.44
N TYR A 117 -4.99 -10.75 -6.37
CA TYR A 117 -3.92 -11.71 -6.12
C TYR A 117 -2.77 -11.70 -7.12
N ALA A 118 -2.69 -10.71 -8.02
CA ALA A 118 -1.53 -10.50 -8.86
C ALA A 118 -0.42 -9.76 -8.08
N PRO A 119 0.77 -10.36 -7.91
CA PRO A 119 1.94 -9.67 -7.38
C PRO A 119 2.40 -8.55 -8.32
N ASN A 120 2.76 -7.41 -7.76
CA ASN A 120 3.28 -6.24 -8.47
C ASN A 120 4.45 -5.65 -7.69
N LEU A 121 5.45 -5.08 -8.36
CA LEU A 121 6.58 -4.44 -7.69
C LEU A 121 6.35 -2.93 -7.55
N ILE A 122 6.76 -2.41 -6.39
CA ILE A 122 6.85 -0.99 -6.12
C ILE A 122 8.25 -0.66 -5.62
N TYR A 123 8.84 0.40 -6.19
CA TYR A 123 10.06 1.00 -5.66
C TYR A 123 9.68 2.09 -4.66
N ARG A 124 10.10 1.93 -3.40
CA ARG A 124 9.83 2.86 -2.29
C ARG A 124 10.89 2.72 -1.20
N ASN A 125 11.04 3.72 -0.34
CA ASN A 125 11.93 3.64 0.81
C ASN A 125 11.14 3.72 2.12
N THR A 126 10.73 2.56 2.60
CA THR A 126 9.84 2.40 3.75
C THR A 126 10.27 1.26 4.66
N ASN A 127 9.97 1.40 5.94
CA ASN A 127 9.93 0.33 6.92
C ASN A 127 8.56 0.31 7.62
N TRP A 128 7.86 -0.81 7.47
CA TRP A 128 6.58 -1.07 8.13
C TRP A 128 6.78 -2.01 9.30
N VAL A 129 6.30 -1.60 10.48
CA VAL A 129 6.56 -2.34 11.71
C VAL A 129 5.26 -2.73 12.38
N TRP A 130 5.14 -4.02 12.69
CA TRP A 130 4.08 -4.59 13.54
C TRP A 130 4.72 -5.09 14.83
N HIS A 131 4.17 -4.68 15.97
CA HIS A 131 4.73 -5.04 17.26
C HIS A 131 4.35 -6.46 17.69
N ALA A 132 5.20 -7.07 18.52
CA ALA A 132 4.87 -8.32 19.20
C ALA A 132 3.57 -8.18 20.03
N GLY A 133 2.80 -9.25 20.14
CA GLY A 133 1.52 -9.27 20.84
C GLY A 133 0.35 -8.67 20.05
N LYS A 134 0.58 -8.17 18.82
CA LYS A 134 -0.47 -7.63 17.94
C LYS A 134 -0.86 -8.63 16.85
N PRO A 135 -2.13 -8.62 16.39
CA PRO A 135 -2.54 -9.44 15.27
C PRO A 135 -2.02 -8.90 13.93
N VAL A 136 -1.66 -9.82 13.06
CA VAL A 136 -1.45 -9.62 11.62
C VAL A 136 -2.41 -10.51 10.84
N HIS A 137 -2.82 -10.05 9.66
CA HIS A 137 -3.67 -10.78 8.74
C HIS A 137 -2.84 -11.19 7.53
N LEU A 138 -2.84 -12.48 7.22
CA LEU A 138 -1.89 -13.09 6.32
C LEU A 138 -2.61 -13.83 5.20
N LEU A 139 -2.11 -13.73 3.98
CA LEU A 139 -2.36 -14.73 2.93
C LEU A 139 -1.12 -15.62 2.80
N ARG A 140 -1.29 -16.93 2.85
CA ARG A 140 -0.21 -17.90 2.64
C ARG A 140 -0.36 -18.56 1.29
N GLU A 141 0.69 -18.52 0.48
CA GLU A 141 0.77 -19.29 -0.75
C GLU A 141 1.26 -20.72 -0.49
N PRO A 142 0.87 -21.71 -1.32
CA PRO A 142 1.41 -23.07 -1.27
C PRO A 142 2.94 -23.16 -1.40
N ASN A 143 3.58 -22.16 -2.04
CA ASN A 143 5.02 -22.14 -2.32
C ASN A 143 5.86 -21.50 -1.19
N GLY A 144 5.23 -21.09 -0.09
CA GLY A 144 5.91 -20.52 1.08
C GLY A 144 5.93 -18.99 1.15
N THR A 145 5.49 -18.28 0.10
CA THR A 145 5.30 -16.82 0.19
C THR A 145 4.19 -16.49 1.18
N VAL A 146 4.41 -15.48 2.03
CA VAL A 146 3.40 -14.97 2.96
C VAL A 146 3.15 -13.50 2.65
N TRP A 147 1.90 -13.10 2.51
CA TRP A 147 1.51 -11.72 2.28
C TRP A 147 0.91 -11.13 3.55
N VAL A 148 1.49 -10.05 4.06
CA VAL A 148 1.05 -9.36 5.28
C VAL A 148 0.17 -8.18 4.90
N MET A 149 -1.05 -8.14 5.41
CA MET A 149 -2.00 -7.06 5.13
C MET A 149 -1.47 -5.73 5.69
N GLN A 150 -1.29 -4.75 4.82
CA GLN A 150 -0.81 -3.40 5.16
C GLN A 150 -1.96 -2.45 5.42
N GLU A 151 -3.04 -2.63 4.65
CA GLU A 151 -4.21 -1.77 4.68
C GLU A 151 -5.47 -2.56 4.35
N TYR A 152 -6.58 -2.16 4.97
CA TYR A 152 -7.91 -2.57 4.56
C TYR A 152 -8.73 -1.36 4.08
N THR A 153 -9.76 -1.63 3.30
CA THR A 153 -10.69 -0.62 2.81
C THR A 153 -12.13 -1.12 2.93
N LYS A 154 -13.08 -0.19 2.75
CA LYS A 154 -14.52 -0.44 2.73
C LYS A 154 -15.11 -0.35 1.32
N ASP A 155 -14.27 -0.24 0.30
CA ASP A 155 -14.70 -0.01 -1.10
C ASP A 155 -15.61 -1.14 -1.62
N VAL A 156 -15.32 -2.39 -1.27
CA VAL A 156 -16.09 -3.58 -1.70
C VAL A 156 -17.00 -4.08 -0.58
N ASP A 157 -16.48 -4.18 0.64
CA ASP A 157 -17.24 -4.63 1.81
C ASP A 157 -17.29 -3.53 2.88
N PRO A 158 -18.40 -2.78 3.00
CA PRO A 158 -18.53 -1.70 3.97
C PRO A 158 -18.58 -2.17 5.42
N SER A 159 -18.77 -3.48 5.66
CA SER A 159 -18.82 -4.04 7.01
C SER A 159 -17.44 -4.24 7.65
N LEU A 160 -16.34 -4.12 6.88
CA LEU A 160 -14.99 -4.32 7.42
C LEU A 160 -14.62 -3.27 8.47
N THR A 161 -14.17 -3.72 9.63
CA THR A 161 -13.64 -2.89 10.73
C THR A 161 -12.36 -3.52 11.26
N LEU A 162 -11.55 -2.73 11.96
CA LEU A 162 -10.30 -3.23 12.55
C LEU A 162 -10.52 -4.46 13.44
N GLU A 163 -11.66 -4.53 14.13
CA GLU A 163 -12.02 -5.60 15.06
C GLU A 163 -12.41 -6.90 14.35
N ASN A 164 -12.93 -6.83 13.12
CA ASN A 164 -13.48 -7.98 12.41
C ASN A 164 -12.58 -8.51 11.27
N LEU A 165 -11.39 -7.96 11.07
CA LEU A 165 -10.49 -8.37 9.98
C LEU A 165 -10.09 -9.85 10.02
N HIS A 166 -10.19 -10.50 11.18
CA HIS A 166 -10.01 -11.95 11.30
C HIS A 166 -11.03 -12.77 10.47
N GLN A 167 -12.13 -12.14 10.06
CA GLN A 167 -13.19 -12.75 9.26
C GLN A 167 -13.00 -12.53 7.75
N VAL A 168 -12.00 -11.76 7.31
CA VAL A 168 -11.77 -11.49 5.88
C VAL A 168 -11.66 -12.79 5.09
N GLY A 169 -10.93 -13.78 5.60
CA GLY A 169 -10.78 -15.08 4.93
C GLY A 169 -12.08 -15.80 4.56
N SER A 170 -13.16 -15.69 5.35
CA SER A 170 -14.45 -16.31 5.02
C SER A 170 -15.25 -15.53 3.98
N LYS A 171 -14.92 -14.25 3.82
CA LYS A 171 -15.48 -13.34 2.82
C LYS A 171 -14.79 -13.48 1.46
N LEU A 172 -13.55 -14.00 1.42
CA LEU A 172 -12.83 -14.23 0.16
C LEU A 172 -13.43 -15.41 -0.64
N LYS A 173 -14.06 -15.12 -1.77
CA LYS A 173 -14.67 -16.09 -2.69
C LYS A 173 -13.78 -16.46 -3.87
N GLY A 174 -12.83 -15.62 -4.25
CA GLY A 174 -11.90 -15.81 -5.37
C GLY A 174 -10.47 -16.10 -4.93
N LEU A 175 -10.25 -16.44 -3.65
CA LEU A 175 -8.94 -16.82 -3.13
C LEU A 175 -8.32 -17.95 -3.99
N PRO A 176 -7.07 -17.79 -4.49
CA PRO A 176 -6.48 -18.77 -5.40
C PRO A 176 -6.37 -20.16 -4.75
N LYS A 177 -6.44 -21.20 -5.58
CA LYS A 177 -6.41 -22.58 -5.11
C LYS A 177 -5.16 -22.85 -4.27
N GLY A 178 -5.38 -23.38 -3.07
CA GLY A 178 -4.32 -23.75 -2.12
C GLY A 178 -3.82 -22.60 -1.25
N TRP A 179 -4.21 -21.36 -1.53
CA TRP A 179 -3.92 -20.24 -0.65
C TRP A 179 -4.81 -20.32 0.60
N THR A 180 -4.31 -19.82 1.72
CA THR A 180 -5.09 -19.69 2.95
C THR A 180 -5.01 -18.27 3.49
N PHE A 181 -6.10 -17.82 4.09
CA PHE A 181 -6.10 -16.62 4.93
C PHE A 181 -6.00 -17.04 6.39
N GLU A 182 -5.15 -16.36 7.16
CA GLU A 182 -5.09 -16.54 8.60
C GLU A 182 -4.89 -15.22 9.34
N THR A 183 -5.23 -15.21 10.63
CA THR A 183 -4.85 -14.15 11.55
C THR A 183 -3.96 -14.73 12.62
N LYS A 184 -2.81 -14.09 12.84
CA LYS A 184 -1.79 -14.56 13.78
C LYS A 184 -1.40 -13.44 14.73
N VAL A 185 -1.31 -13.75 16.02
CA VAL A 185 -0.69 -12.84 16.99
C VAL A 185 0.81 -13.02 16.92
N LEU A 186 1.54 -11.92 16.68
CA LEU A 186 2.98 -11.95 16.56
C LEU A 186 3.65 -12.26 17.91
N THR A 187 4.65 -13.13 17.91
CA THR A 187 5.48 -13.40 19.11
C THR A 187 6.73 -12.52 19.18
N LYS A 188 7.10 -11.89 18.06
CA LYS A 188 8.22 -10.95 17.94
C LYS A 188 7.88 -9.87 16.92
N GLU A 189 8.53 -8.72 17.02
CA GLU A 189 8.31 -7.60 16.10
C GLU A 189 8.60 -8.00 14.65
N LEU A 190 7.63 -7.76 13.77
CA LEU A 190 7.76 -7.93 12.32
C LEU A 190 8.07 -6.58 11.68
N SER A 191 9.18 -6.52 10.94
CA SER A 191 9.61 -5.35 10.18
C SER A 191 9.74 -5.74 8.71
N LEU A 192 9.08 -4.97 7.85
CA LEU A 192 9.21 -5.04 6.40
C LEU A 192 9.96 -3.80 5.90
N ASN A 193 11.29 -3.90 5.88
CA ASN A 193 12.19 -2.79 5.57
C ASN A 193 12.78 -2.93 4.17
N THR A 194 12.29 -2.10 3.26
CA THR A 194 12.73 -2.06 1.86
C THR A 194 14.20 -1.64 1.67
N SER A 195 14.83 -1.01 2.66
CA SER A 195 16.27 -0.71 2.59
C SER A 195 17.15 -1.96 2.60
N ARG A 196 16.58 -3.14 2.88
CA ARG A 196 17.26 -4.44 2.86
C ARG A 196 17.17 -5.15 1.50
N CYS A 197 16.46 -4.58 0.54
CA CYS A 197 16.19 -5.14 -0.78
C CYS A 197 16.13 -4.03 -1.85
N ASP A 198 17.08 -3.09 -1.79
CA ASP A 198 17.28 -2.02 -2.77
C ASP A 198 16.01 -1.21 -3.08
N GLY A 199 15.15 -0.98 -2.08
CA GLY A 199 13.93 -0.19 -2.21
C GLY A 199 12.75 -0.93 -2.86
N TRP A 200 12.86 -2.23 -3.14
CA TRP A 200 11.77 -2.98 -3.78
C TRP A 200 10.84 -3.65 -2.75
N ALA A 201 9.54 -3.61 -3.01
CA ALA A 201 8.56 -4.44 -2.33
C ALA A 201 7.61 -5.07 -3.34
N ALA A 202 7.25 -6.34 -3.10
CA ALA A 202 6.14 -6.97 -3.80
C ALA A 202 4.84 -6.70 -3.04
N ILE A 203 3.81 -6.26 -3.76
CA ILE A 203 2.47 -6.01 -3.21
C ILE A 203 1.40 -6.67 -4.07
N LEU A 204 0.26 -7.00 -3.45
CA LEU A 204 -0.95 -7.43 -4.16
C LEU A 204 -2.19 -6.92 -3.45
N ARG A 205 -3.35 -7.06 -4.09
CA ARG A 205 -4.65 -6.85 -3.46
C ARG A 205 -5.47 -8.12 -3.46
N ASP A 206 -6.31 -8.30 -2.45
CA ASP A 206 -7.40 -9.27 -2.54
C ASP A 206 -8.61 -8.67 -3.28
N GLU A 207 -9.64 -9.49 -3.49
CA GLU A 207 -10.89 -9.05 -4.13
C GLU A 207 -11.78 -8.13 -3.28
N LEU A 208 -11.44 -7.93 -2.00
CA LEU A 208 -12.04 -6.89 -1.16
C LEU A 208 -11.23 -5.58 -1.21
N HIS A 209 -10.19 -5.55 -2.06
CA HIS A 209 -9.24 -4.47 -2.27
C HIS A 209 -8.32 -4.17 -1.07
N CYS A 210 -8.21 -5.08 -0.09
CA CYS A 210 -7.18 -4.95 0.95
C CYS A 210 -5.81 -5.19 0.32
N THR A 211 -4.80 -4.40 0.69
CA THR A 211 -3.45 -4.50 0.10
C THR A 211 -2.50 -5.20 1.07
N TYR A 212 -1.69 -6.08 0.52
CA TYR A 212 -0.71 -6.88 1.25
C TYR A 212 0.68 -6.65 0.67
N GLN A 213 1.72 -6.85 1.48
CA GLN A 213 3.11 -6.96 1.01
C GLN A 213 3.65 -8.35 1.25
N GLY A 214 4.43 -8.85 0.30
CA GLY A 214 5.08 -10.14 0.39
C GLY A 214 6.18 -10.17 1.46
N CYS A 215 6.34 -11.33 2.06
CA CYS A 215 7.44 -11.78 2.89
C CYS A 215 7.95 -13.07 2.26
N GLY A 216 9.14 -13.02 1.66
CA GLY A 216 9.72 -14.18 0.97
C GLY A 216 9.18 -14.40 -0.44
N TYR A 217 8.57 -13.38 -1.06
CA TYR A 217 8.23 -13.42 -2.48
C TYR A 217 9.51 -13.37 -3.33
N GLY A 218 9.87 -14.47 -3.99
CA GLY A 218 11.09 -14.57 -4.78
C GLY A 218 12.35 -14.43 -3.91
N LYS A 219 13.11 -13.34 -4.10
CA LYS A 219 14.30 -13.00 -3.30
C LYS A 219 14.06 -11.84 -2.32
N ASP A 220 12.81 -11.57 -1.96
CA ASP A 220 12.47 -10.50 -1.02
C ASP A 220 13.17 -10.70 0.33
N THR A 221 14.02 -9.74 0.68
CA THR A 221 14.77 -9.67 1.94
C THR A 221 14.29 -8.52 2.84
N SER A 222 13.17 -7.88 2.52
CA SER A 222 12.63 -6.77 3.33
C SER A 222 12.21 -7.23 4.72
N ALA A 223 11.61 -8.41 4.82
CA ALA A 223 11.09 -8.98 6.06
C ALA A 223 12.21 -9.45 6.99
N ASN A 224 12.14 -9.13 8.29
CA ASN A 224 13.09 -9.64 9.29
C ASN A 224 12.85 -11.13 9.63
N TYR A 225 11.65 -11.64 9.34
CA TYR A 225 11.32 -13.07 9.29
C TYR A 225 9.99 -13.25 8.54
N VAL A 226 9.67 -14.50 8.20
CA VAL A 226 8.36 -14.87 7.65
C VAL A 226 7.43 -15.27 8.81
N PRO A 227 6.33 -14.53 9.08
CA PRO A 227 5.42 -14.82 10.17
C PRO A 227 4.54 -16.04 9.92
#